data_AF-A0A958LZL9-F1
#
_entry.id   AF-A0A958LZL9-F1
#
_cell.length_a   1.000
_cell.length_b   1.000
_cell.length_c   1.000
_cell.angle_alpha   90.00
_cell.angle_beta   90.00
_cell.angle_gamma   90.00
#
_symmetry.space_group_name_H-M   'P 1'
#
loop_
_entity.id
_entity.type
_entity.pdbx_description
1 polymer ?
#
loop_
_entity_poly.entity_id
_entity_poly.type
_entity_poly.pdbx_seq_one_letter_code
_entity_poly.pdbx_strand_id
1 'polypeptide(L)'
;MRDPGNSNIQKINFDDQNDDHFLTSIETPLRVDAFKLDDELKMELIENKFKDIMETLGLDLTDVSLKDTPKRVAKMYVKETFSGLNPENKPKATLFNNKFNFNEMLVERDITIY
;
A
#
# COMPACT_ATOMS: atom_id res chain seq x y z
N MET A 1 -2.67 -51.49 -5.96
CA MET A 1 -2.97 -50.96 -7.30
C MET A 1 -4.14 -49.98 -7.17
N ARG A 2 -3.84 -48.67 -7.13
CA ARG A 2 -4.79 -47.55 -7.28
C ARG A 2 -4.00 -46.45 -7.97
N ASP A 3 -4.43 -46.07 -9.17
CA ASP A 3 -3.71 -45.16 -10.07
C ASP A 3 -3.58 -43.74 -9.49
N PRO A 4 -2.45 -43.04 -9.71
CA PRO A 4 -2.32 -41.62 -9.42
C PRO A 4 -2.97 -40.81 -10.56
N GLY A 5 -4.02 -40.06 -10.22
CA GLY A 5 -4.71 -39.17 -11.15
C GLY A 5 -3.79 -38.07 -11.68
N ASN A 6 -3.53 -38.13 -12.97
CA ASN A 6 -2.89 -37.11 -13.79
C ASN A 6 -3.69 -35.80 -13.78
N SER A 7 -3.21 -34.76 -13.11
CA SER A 7 -3.73 -33.39 -13.26
C SER A 7 -2.95 -32.68 -14.36
N ASN A 8 -3.50 -32.73 -15.58
CA ASN A 8 -3.14 -31.85 -16.69
C ASN A 8 -3.28 -30.39 -16.24
N ILE A 9 -2.16 -29.72 -15.93
CA ILE A 9 -2.13 -28.27 -15.76
C ILE A 9 -2.36 -27.67 -17.15
N GLN A 10 -3.58 -27.19 -17.39
CA GLN A 10 -3.92 -26.43 -18.59
C GLN A 10 -3.03 -25.19 -18.62
N LYS A 11 -2.20 -25.07 -19.66
CA LYS A 11 -1.51 -23.82 -19.98
C LYS A 11 -2.58 -22.79 -20.33
N ILE A 12 -2.75 -21.80 -19.47
CA ILE A 12 -3.65 -20.68 -19.71
C ILE A 12 -2.95 -19.77 -20.74
N ASN A 13 -3.54 -19.61 -21.93
CA ASN A 13 -3.09 -18.64 -22.93
C ASN A 13 -3.51 -17.23 -22.49
N PHE A 14 -2.57 -16.28 -22.50
CA PHE A 14 -2.67 -14.94 -21.93
C PHE A 14 -3.13 -13.84 -22.91
N ASP A 15 -3.76 -14.20 -24.03
CA ASP A 15 -4.03 -13.23 -25.11
C ASP A 15 -5.44 -12.63 -25.11
N ASP A 16 -6.18 -12.73 -24.00
CA ASP A 16 -7.52 -12.15 -23.91
C ASP A 16 -7.85 -11.68 -22.47
N GLN A 17 -7.07 -10.72 -21.96
CA GLN A 17 -7.38 -10.04 -20.71
C GLN A 17 -8.03 -8.69 -21.01
N ASN A 18 -9.36 -8.72 -21.03
CA ASN A 18 -10.20 -7.58 -20.71
C ASN A 18 -9.77 -6.98 -19.35
N ASP A 19 -10.00 -5.68 -19.18
CA ASP A 19 -9.63 -4.77 -18.08
C ASP A 19 -10.09 -5.18 -16.66
N ASP A 20 -9.86 -6.41 -16.24
CA ASP A 20 -10.03 -6.86 -14.86
C ASP A 20 -8.66 -7.11 -14.26
N HIS A 21 -8.21 -6.16 -13.44
CA HIS A 21 -6.96 -6.23 -12.67
C HIS A 21 -6.96 -7.48 -11.76
N PHE A 22 -6.55 -8.62 -12.29
CA PHE A 22 -6.14 -9.75 -11.49
C PHE A 22 -4.93 -9.30 -10.65
N LEU A 23 -5.05 -9.43 -9.33
CA LEU A 23 -3.94 -9.25 -8.38
C LEU A 23 -2.91 -10.36 -8.62
N THR A 24 -2.03 -10.19 -9.61
CA THR A 24 -1.03 -11.20 -9.99
C THR A 24 0.22 -11.19 -9.12
N SER A 25 0.38 -10.21 -8.21
CA SER A 25 1.56 -10.05 -7.36
C SER A 25 1.16 -9.82 -5.90
N ILE A 26 1.85 -10.55 -5.00
CA ILE A 26 1.78 -10.36 -3.54
C ILE A 26 2.46 -9.05 -3.13
N GLU A 27 3.47 -8.61 -3.90
CA GLU A 27 4.23 -7.41 -3.62
C GLU A 27 3.69 -6.21 -4.39
N THR A 28 3.61 -5.07 -3.71
CA THR A 28 3.32 -3.77 -4.34
C THR A 28 4.43 -3.47 -5.37
N PRO A 29 4.10 -3.20 -6.65
CA PRO A 29 5.09 -2.94 -7.67
C PRO A 29 5.77 -1.58 -7.44
N LEU A 30 6.93 -1.59 -6.80
CA LEU A 30 7.73 -0.40 -6.50
C LEU A 30 8.86 -0.21 -7.54
N ARG A 31 9.22 1.05 -7.79
CA ARG A 31 10.41 1.37 -8.58
C ARG A 31 11.68 0.94 -7.85
N VAL A 32 12.72 0.61 -8.62
CA VAL A 32 14.05 0.23 -8.09
C VAL A 32 14.70 1.30 -7.20
N ASP A 33 14.26 2.55 -7.31
CA ASP A 33 14.77 3.70 -6.57
C ASP A 33 13.80 4.25 -5.51
N ALA A 34 12.73 3.54 -5.17
CA ALA A 34 11.66 4.00 -4.28
C ALA A 34 12.12 4.51 -2.90
N PHE A 35 13.27 4.03 -2.42
CA PHE A 35 13.82 4.36 -1.09
C PHE A 35 15.11 5.19 -1.14
N LYS A 36 15.46 5.79 -2.29
CA LYS A 36 16.67 6.63 -2.40
C LYS A 36 16.52 8.03 -1.80
N LEU A 37 15.29 8.55 -1.73
CA LEU A 37 14.97 9.85 -1.16
C LEU A 37 14.51 9.68 0.28
N ASP A 38 14.96 10.58 1.17
CA ASP A 38 14.43 10.69 2.52
C ASP A 38 12.98 11.25 2.52
N ASP A 39 12.30 11.07 3.65
CA ASP A 39 10.88 11.40 3.78
C ASP A 39 10.65 12.92 3.72
N GLU A 40 11.57 13.72 4.27
CA GLU A 40 11.48 15.18 4.25
C GLU A 40 11.56 15.72 2.81
N LEU A 41 12.50 15.21 2.00
CA LEU A 41 12.66 15.59 0.61
C LEU A 41 11.49 15.08 -0.25
N LYS A 42 10.96 13.88 0.02
CA LYS A 42 9.72 13.40 -0.62
C LYS A 42 8.56 14.33 -0.33
N MET A 43 8.40 14.76 0.93
CA MET A 43 7.35 15.69 1.32
C MET A 43 7.49 17.04 0.61
N GLU A 44 8.70 17.61 0.54
CA GLU A 44 8.95 18.88 -0.16
C GLU A 44 8.58 18.79 -1.65
N LEU A 45 9.00 17.70 -2.31
CA LEU A 45 8.68 17.48 -3.73
C LEU A 45 7.18 17.33 -3.95
N ILE A 46 6.49 16.55 -3.11
CA ILE A 46 5.03 16.34 -3.22
C ILE A 46 4.28 17.63 -2.91
N GLU A 47 4.70 18.41 -1.90
CA GLU A 47 4.12 19.69 -1.53
C GLU A 47 4.14 20.65 -2.73
N ASN A 48 5.29 20.80 -3.38
CA ASN A 48 5.41 21.64 -4.58
C ASN A 48 4.51 21.16 -5.72
N LYS A 49 4.38 19.84 -5.92
CA LYS A 49 3.48 19.30 -6.96
C LYS A 49 2.01 19.53 -6.65
N PHE A 50 1.62 19.41 -5.38
CA PHE A 50 0.24 19.70 -4.98
C PHE A 50 -0.08 21.19 -5.04
N LYS A 51 0.91 22.04 -4.77
CA LYS A 51 0.79 23.48 -5.00
C LYS A 51 0.44 23.76 -6.47
N ASP A 52 1.21 23.21 -7.41
CA ASP A 52 0.96 23.37 -8.85
C ASP A 52 -0.45 22.86 -9.25
N ILE A 53 -0.87 21.72 -8.69
CA ILE A 53 -2.21 21.16 -8.91
C ILE A 53 -3.30 22.11 -8.40
N MET A 54 -3.16 22.65 -7.18
CA MET A 54 -4.14 23.56 -6.60
C MET A 54 -4.26 24.86 -7.39
N GLU A 55 -3.13 25.42 -7.82
CA GLU A 55 -3.12 26.61 -8.70
C GLU A 55 -3.78 26.31 -10.05
N THR A 56 -3.53 25.13 -10.62
CA THR A 56 -4.19 24.67 -11.86
C THR A 56 -5.71 24.53 -11.72
N LEU A 57 -6.18 24.13 -10.53
CA LEU A 57 -7.61 24.09 -10.21
C LEU A 57 -8.22 25.48 -9.95
N GLY A 58 -7.41 26.55 -9.96
CA GLY A 58 -7.85 27.91 -9.70
C GLY A 58 -8.06 28.22 -8.21
N LEU A 59 -7.42 27.47 -7.31
CA LEU A 59 -7.50 27.71 -5.87
C LEU A 59 -6.54 28.82 -5.45
N ASP A 60 -7.01 29.72 -4.57
CA ASP A 60 -6.21 30.81 -4.04
C ASP A 60 -5.40 30.37 -2.81
N LEU A 61 -4.10 30.17 -2.99
CA LEU A 61 -3.19 29.79 -1.91
C LEU A 61 -2.76 30.95 -1.00
N THR A 62 -3.20 32.18 -1.28
CA THR A 62 -3.03 33.29 -0.35
C THR A 62 -4.02 33.21 0.82
N ASP A 63 -5.12 32.45 0.65
CA ASP A 63 -6.08 32.17 1.70
C ASP A 63 -5.44 31.31 2.81
N VAL A 64 -5.65 31.71 4.06
CA VAL A 64 -5.06 31.06 5.25
C VAL A 64 -5.53 29.61 5.42
N SER A 65 -6.74 29.26 4.97
CA SER A 65 -7.25 27.89 5.04
C SER A 65 -6.54 26.95 4.04
N LEU A 66 -6.09 27.50 2.91
CA LEU A 66 -5.54 26.74 1.78
C LEU A 66 -4.02 26.73 1.73
N LYS A 67 -3.35 27.78 2.20
CA LYS A 67 -1.89 27.95 2.12
C LYS A 67 -1.08 26.73 2.59
N ASP A 68 -1.49 26.11 3.70
CA ASP A 68 -0.80 24.95 4.27
C ASP A 68 -1.33 23.59 3.76
N THR A 69 -2.33 23.59 2.87
CA THR A 69 -2.92 22.35 2.32
C THR A 69 -1.90 21.51 1.54
N PRO A 70 -1.07 22.07 0.65
CA PRO A 70 -0.07 21.27 -0.07
C PRO A 70 0.86 20.51 0.89
N LYS A 71 1.28 21.17 1.97
CA LYS A 71 2.10 20.56 3.02
C LYS A 71 1.37 19.46 3.79
N ARG A 72 0.09 19.68 4.13
CA ARG A 72 -0.74 18.66 4.80
C ARG A 72 -0.90 17.41 3.93
N VAL A 73 -1.14 17.58 2.64
CA VAL A 73 -1.27 16.47 1.69
C VAL A 73 0.04 15.70 1.56
N ALA A 74 1.16 16.40 1.43
CA ALA A 74 2.48 15.79 1.38
C ALA A 74 2.78 14.95 2.63
N LYS A 75 2.48 15.49 3.82
CA LYS A 75 2.62 14.76 5.09
C LYS A 75 1.72 13.53 5.12
N MET A 76 0.45 13.68 4.77
CA MET A 76 -0.52 12.59 4.77
C MET A 76 -0.06 11.44 3.86
N TYR A 77 0.42 11.74 2.66
CA TYR A 77 0.91 10.71 1.74
C TYR A 77 2.15 9.98 2.26
N VAL A 78 3.16 10.71 2.74
CA VAL A 78 4.44 10.10 3.12
C VAL A 78 4.36 9.40 4.49
N LYS A 79 3.75 10.06 5.49
CA LYS A 79 3.82 9.64 6.89
C LYS A 79 2.56 8.95 7.40
N GLU A 80 1.46 8.98 6.66
CA GLU A 80 0.17 8.45 7.12
C GLU A 80 -0.36 7.37 6.15
N THR A 81 -1.02 7.75 5.05
CA THR A 81 -1.75 6.85 4.14
C THR A 81 -0.85 5.80 3.49
N PHE A 82 0.33 6.19 2.99
CA PHE A 82 1.25 5.26 2.33
C PHE A 82 2.46 4.90 3.19
N SER A 83 2.37 5.13 4.51
CA SER A 83 3.42 4.77 5.46
C SER A 83 3.79 3.27 5.39
N GLY A 84 2.83 2.41 5.06
CA GLY A 84 3.04 0.96 4.88
C GLY A 84 3.94 0.56 3.71
N LEU A 85 4.26 1.47 2.79
CA LEU A 85 5.24 1.20 1.73
C LEU A 85 6.67 1.14 2.27
N ASN A 86 6.94 1.78 3.41
CA ASN A 86 8.24 1.74 4.07
C ASN A 86 8.35 0.44 4.91
N PRO A 87 9.29 -0.47 4.59
CA PRO A 87 9.48 -1.72 5.34
C PRO A 87 9.77 -1.50 6.84
N GLU A 88 10.35 -0.36 7.22
CA GLU A 88 10.66 -0.01 8.61
C GLU A 88 9.39 0.19 9.45
N ASN A 89 8.27 0.54 8.83
CA ASN A 89 6.98 0.73 9.51
C ASN A 89 6.23 -0.60 9.74
N LYS A 90 6.80 -1.74 9.35
CA LYS A 90 6.18 -3.05 9.54
C LYS A 90 6.02 -3.36 11.04
N PRO A 91 4.81 -3.72 11.52
CA PRO A 91 4.61 -4.02 12.93
C PRO A 91 5.41 -5.25 13.36
N LYS A 92 5.93 -5.21 14.60
CA LYS A 92 6.65 -6.34 15.19
C LYS A 92 5.66 -7.37 15.73
N ALA A 93 5.68 -8.56 15.15
CA ALA A 93 4.88 -9.68 15.66
C ALA A 93 5.42 -10.12 17.04
N THR A 94 4.51 -10.30 18.00
CA THR A 94 4.82 -10.89 19.30
C THR A 94 4.14 -12.24 19.41
N LEU A 95 4.86 -13.25 19.87
CA LEU A 95 4.37 -14.62 20.04
C LEU A 95 4.25 -14.94 21.52
N PHE A 96 3.26 -15.77 21.88
CA PHE A 96 3.10 -16.30 23.22
C PHE A 96 3.17 -17.82 23.20
N ASN A 97 3.61 -18.41 24.30
CA ASN A 97 3.69 -19.86 24.42
C ASN A 97 2.28 -20.47 24.62
N ASN A 98 1.90 -21.47 23.83
CA ASN A 98 0.62 -22.17 23.93
C ASN A 98 0.63 -23.18 25.08
N LYS A 99 0.66 -22.69 26.32
CA LYS A 99 0.74 -23.53 27.54
C LYS A 99 -0.49 -24.40 27.78
N PHE A 100 -1.63 -24.07 27.17
CA PHE A 100 -2.91 -24.75 27.39
C PHE A 100 -3.25 -25.71 26.24
N ASN A 101 -2.32 -25.94 25.31
CA ASN A 101 -2.51 -26.81 24.16
C ASN A 101 -3.83 -26.53 23.41
N PHE A 102 -4.14 -25.24 23.23
CA PHE A 102 -5.31 -24.83 22.48
C PHE A 102 -5.15 -25.29 21.02
N ASN A 103 -6.12 -26.05 20.52
CA ASN A 103 -6.10 -26.67 19.19
C ASN A 103 -7.24 -26.16 18.28
N GLU A 104 -8.01 -25.18 18.74
CA GLU A 104 -9.11 -24.59 17.96
C GLU A 104 -8.66 -23.31 17.24
N MET A 105 -9.42 -22.90 16.23
CA MET A 105 -9.18 -21.69 15.46
C MET A 105 -9.52 -20.44 16.28
N LEU A 106 -8.61 -19.47 16.31
CA LEU A 106 -8.89 -18.14 16.82
C LEU A 106 -9.39 -17.26 15.67
N VAL A 107 -10.50 -16.56 15.86
CA VAL A 107 -11.09 -15.68 14.85
C VAL A 107 -11.18 -14.27 15.41
N GLU A 108 -10.41 -13.36 14.83
CA GLU A 108 -10.57 -11.93 15.03
C GLU A 108 -11.57 -11.40 13.99
N ARG A 109 -12.50 -10.55 14.40
CA ARG A 109 -13.53 -9.95 13.52
C ARG A 109 -13.53 -8.44 13.69
N ASP A 110 -14.19 -7.76 12.75
CA ASP A 110 -14.37 -6.30 12.76
C ASP A 110 -13.05 -5.52 12.75
N ILE A 111 -12.04 -6.04 12.02
CA ILE A 111 -10.78 -5.35 11.77
C ILE A 111 -11.06 -4.15 10.86
N THR A 112 -10.75 -2.96 11.36
CA THR A 112 -10.89 -1.71 10.60
C THR A 112 -9.83 -1.61 9.50
N ILE A 113 -10.27 -1.40 8.26
CA ILE A 113 -9.43 -1.19 7.07
C ILE A 113 -9.85 0.12 6.41
N TYR A 114 -8.88 0.92 6.00
CA TYR A 114 -9.06 2.21 5.34
C TYR A 114 -8.35 2.24 4.00
#